data_AF-A0A438GQ21-F1
#
_entry.id   AF-A0A438GQ21-F1
#
_cell.length_a   1.000
_cell.length_b   1.000
_cell.length_c   1.000
_cell.angle_alpha   90.00
_cell.angle_beta   90.00
_cell.angle_gamma   90.00
#
_symmetry.space_group_name_H-M   'P 1'
#
loop_
_entity.id
_entity.type
_entity.pdbx_description
1 polymer ?
#
loop_
_entity_poly.entity_id
_entity_poly.type
_entity_poly.pdbx_seq_one_letter_code
_entity_poly.pdbx_strand_id
1 'polypeptide(L)'
;MHYRQLMTLDIGNDALLCKVFPASLQGQALSWFHRLPPNSIDNFRDLSEAFVGQYLCSARHKQNISTLQNIKMRDNESLREFVKRFGQAVLQ
;
A
#
# COMPACT_ATOMS: atom_id res chain seq x y z
N MET A 1 20.92 -14.22 18.24
CA MET A 1 19.50 -14.29 18.64
C MET A 1 19.13 -13.06 19.48
N HIS A 2 19.10 -11.84 18.89
CA HIS A 2 18.81 -10.61 19.66
C HIS A 2 17.90 -9.60 18.94
N TYR A 3 17.30 -9.96 17.79
CA TYR A 3 16.39 -9.05 17.08
C TYR A 3 15.02 -8.93 17.75
N ARG A 4 14.53 -10.02 18.38
CA ARG A 4 13.24 -10.05 19.07
C ARG A 4 13.22 -9.22 20.36
N GLN A 5 14.35 -9.09 21.05
CA GLN A 5 14.43 -8.35 22.32
C GLN A 5 14.53 -6.83 22.11
N LEU A 6 15.12 -6.37 21.00
CA LEU A 6 15.11 -4.95 20.61
C LEU A 6 13.72 -4.46 20.20
N MET A 7 12.89 -5.32 19.59
CA MET A 7 11.50 -4.98 19.23
C MET A 7 10.58 -4.83 20.44
N THR A 8 10.89 -5.49 21.57
CA THR A 8 10.06 -5.47 22.78
C THR A 8 10.43 -4.38 23.79
N LEU A 9 11.58 -3.70 23.62
CA LEU A 9 12.07 -2.73 24.61
C LEU A 9 11.89 -1.25 24.24
N ASP A 10 11.34 -0.92 23.07
CA ASP A 10 11.32 0.49 22.65
C ASP A 10 10.04 0.90 21.89
N ILE A 11 8.90 0.74 22.56
CA ILE A 11 7.59 1.28 22.12
C ILE A 11 7.57 2.83 22.19
N GLY A 12 8.70 3.49 22.45
CA GLY A 12 8.80 4.96 22.63
C GLY A 12 9.88 5.67 21.79
N ASN A 13 10.57 4.99 20.89
CA ASN A 13 11.67 5.59 20.13
C ASN A 13 11.44 5.49 18.63
N ASP A 14 10.51 6.31 18.16
CA ASP A 14 10.19 6.48 16.75
C ASP A 14 11.44 6.68 15.88
N ALA A 15 12.45 7.38 16.40
CA ALA A 15 13.72 7.60 15.72
C ALA A 15 14.51 6.29 15.50
N LEU A 16 14.52 5.37 16.47
CA LEU A 16 15.13 4.06 16.30
C LEU A 16 14.34 3.21 15.31
N LEU A 17 13.01 3.17 15.44
CA LEU A 17 12.13 2.42 14.55
C LEU A 17 12.28 2.88 13.09
N CYS A 18 12.30 4.19 12.84
CA CYS A 18 12.53 4.74 11.50
C CYS A 18 13.91 4.38 10.94
N LYS A 19 14.96 4.32 11.78
CA LYS A 19 16.31 3.96 11.36
C LYS A 19 16.47 2.48 11.02
N VAL A 20 15.79 1.59 11.76
CA VAL A 20 15.89 0.14 11.52
C VAL A 20 14.91 -0.35 10.46
N PHE A 21 13.84 0.39 10.18
CA PHE A 21 12.82 0.02 9.20
C PHE A 21 13.40 -0.33 7.81
N PRO A 22 14.33 0.45 7.21
CA PRO A 22 14.91 0.13 5.91
C PRO A 22 15.66 -1.20 5.89
N ALA A 23 16.23 -1.62 7.02
CA ALA A 23 16.93 -2.91 7.11
C ALA A 23 15.99 -4.12 6.96
N SER A 24 14.68 -3.91 7.18
CA SER A 24 13.65 -4.92 6.95
C SER A 24 13.11 -4.94 5.50
N LEU A 25 13.46 -3.95 4.68
CA LEU A 25 12.96 -3.80 3.31
C LEU A 25 13.93 -4.39 2.29
N GLN A 26 13.39 -4.85 1.17
CA GLN A 26 14.19 -5.35 0.05
C GLN A 26 13.64 -4.83 -1.29
N GLY A 27 14.51 -4.79 -2.30
CA GLY A 27 14.15 -4.47 -3.68
C GLY A 27 13.40 -3.15 -3.84
N GLN A 28 12.19 -3.21 -4.40
CA GLN A 28 11.38 -2.01 -4.70
C GLN A 28 10.96 -1.26 -3.44
N ALA A 29 10.71 -1.95 -2.33
CA ALA A 29 10.32 -1.33 -1.05
C ALA A 29 11.45 -0.48 -0.47
N LEU A 30 12.68 -1.01 -0.48
CA LEU A 30 13.86 -0.25 -0.06
C LEU A 30 14.13 0.93 -0.99
N SER A 31 13.98 0.74 -2.29
CA SER A 31 14.13 1.81 -3.28
C SER A 31 13.09 2.92 -3.11
N TRP A 32 11.86 2.58 -2.71
CA TRP A 32 10.83 3.56 -2.37
C TRP A 32 11.21 4.36 -1.12
N PHE A 33 11.70 3.69 -0.06
CA PHE A 33 12.11 4.37 1.16
C PHE A 33 13.20 5.42 0.89
N HIS A 34 14.21 5.11 0.07
CA HIS A 34 15.26 6.07 -0.31
C HIS A 34 14.79 7.23 -1.20
N ARG A 35 13.57 7.16 -1.75
CA ARG A 35 12.97 8.25 -2.55
C ARG A 35 12.04 9.14 -1.74
N LEU A 36 11.84 8.87 -0.44
CA LEU A 36 11.04 9.73 0.41
C LEU A 36 11.67 11.14 0.47
N PRO A 37 10.86 12.21 0.38
CA PRO A 37 11.38 13.56 0.52
C PRO A 37 12.04 13.76 1.89
N PRO A 38 13.10 14.57 2.00
CA PRO A 38 13.67 14.94 3.30
C PRO A 38 12.59 15.56 4.19
N ASN A 39 12.60 15.23 5.48
CA ASN A 39 11.64 15.72 6.48
C ASN A 39 10.16 15.39 6.19
N SER A 40 9.86 14.35 5.40
CA SER A 40 8.47 13.93 5.14
C SER A 40 7.91 12.96 6.18
N ILE A 41 8.74 12.49 7.11
CA ILE A 41 8.41 11.48 8.12
C ILE A 41 8.87 12.02 9.47
N ASP A 42 7.94 12.33 10.38
CA ASP A 42 8.27 12.86 11.70
C ASP A 42 8.40 11.74 12.75
N ASN A 43 7.67 10.64 12.56
CA ASN A 43 7.66 9.51 13.47
C ASN A 43 7.41 8.18 12.74
N PHE A 44 7.46 7.05 13.47
CA PHE A 44 7.27 5.74 12.86
C PHE A 44 5.85 5.52 12.33
N ARG A 45 4.86 6.19 12.92
CA ARG A 45 3.47 6.11 12.45
C ARG A 45 3.35 6.68 11.03
N ASP A 46 3.91 7.86 10.78
CA ASP A 46 3.88 8.49 9.45
C ASP A 46 4.56 7.59 8.41
N LEU A 47 5.68 6.97 8.78
CA LEU A 47 6.38 6.01 7.93
C LEU A 47 5.53 4.79 7.61
N SER A 48 4.87 4.24 8.63
CA SER A 48 4.01 3.06 8.48
C SER A 48 2.80 3.36 7.59
N GLU A 49 2.18 4.53 7.74
CA GLU A 49 1.05 4.98 6.94
C GLU A 49 1.47 5.22 5.48
N ALA A 50 2.61 5.87 5.25
CA ALA A 50 3.16 6.07 3.91
C ALA A 50 3.47 4.73 3.22
N PHE A 51 4.05 3.78 3.94
CA PHE A 51 4.34 2.44 3.41
C PHE A 51 3.06 1.67 3.06
N VAL A 52 2.06 1.69 3.94
CA VAL A 52 0.74 1.09 3.71
C VAL A 52 0.04 1.75 2.52
N GLY A 53 0.05 3.08 2.42
CA GLY A 53 -0.50 3.79 1.26
C GLY A 53 0.20 3.40 -0.04
N GLN A 54 1.53 3.34 -0.04
CA GLN A 54 2.30 2.97 -1.22
C GLN A 54 2.02 1.54 -1.67
N TYR A 55 1.93 0.57 -0.75
CA TYR A 55 1.90 -0.85 -1.12
C TYR A 55 0.52 -1.51 -1.01
N LEU A 56 -0.28 -1.18 0.01
CA LEU A 56 -1.62 -1.75 0.18
C LEU A 56 -2.67 -1.01 -0.65
N CYS A 57 -2.66 0.33 -0.67
CA CYS A 57 -3.58 1.05 -1.57
C CYS A 57 -3.22 0.82 -3.03
N SER A 58 -1.93 0.75 -3.40
CA SER A 58 -1.54 0.42 -4.78
C SER A 58 -1.93 -1.01 -5.17
N ALA A 59 -1.85 -1.99 -4.25
CA ALA A 59 -2.32 -3.35 -4.53
C ALA A 59 -3.82 -3.37 -4.81
N ARG A 60 -4.63 -2.69 -3.98
CA ARG A 60 -6.08 -2.59 -4.19
C ARG A 60 -6.42 -1.87 -5.50
N HIS A 61 -5.76 -0.74 -5.80
CA HIS A 61 -5.99 -0.03 -7.05
C HIS A 61 -5.59 -0.87 -8.27
N LYS A 62 -4.46 -1.59 -8.23
CA LYS A 62 -4.06 -2.50 -9.33
C LYS A 62 -5.04 -3.65 -9.50
N GLN A 63 -5.54 -4.24 -8.42
CA GLN A 63 -6.56 -5.29 -8.48
C GLN A 63 -7.87 -4.75 -9.08
N ASN A 64 -8.30 -3.56 -8.68
CA ASN A 64 -9.51 -2.94 -9.20
C ASN A 64 -9.36 -2.64 -10.71
N ILE A 65 -8.25 -2.07 -11.17
CA ILE A 65 -8.01 -1.81 -12.60
C ILE A 65 -8.02 -3.11 -13.42
N SER A 66 -7.31 -4.15 -12.99
CA SER A 66 -7.31 -5.45 -13.68
C SER A 66 -8.71 -6.08 -13.73
N THR A 67 -9.48 -5.93 -12.66
CA THR A 67 -10.88 -6.42 -12.61
C THR A 67 -11.74 -5.65 -13.60
N LEU A 68 -11.63 -4.32 -13.65
CA LEU A 68 -12.38 -3.45 -14.55
C LEU A 68 -12.04 -3.70 -16.03
N GLN A 69 -10.77 -3.96 -16.37
CA GLN A 69 -10.35 -4.27 -17.74
C GLN A 69 -11.01 -5.55 -18.29
N ASN A 70 -11.37 -6.49 -17.42
CA ASN A 70 -12.03 -7.73 -17.80
C ASN A 70 -13.56 -7.58 -17.96
N ILE A 71 -14.14 -6.44 -17.59
CA ILE A 71 -15.57 -6.17 -17.72
C ILE A 71 -15.84 -5.61 -19.12
N LYS A 72 -16.20 -6.51 -20.04
CA LYS A 72 -16.73 -6.15 -21.35
C LYS A 72 -18.26 -6.21 -21.36
N MET A 73 -18.88 -5.41 -22.21
CA MET A 73 -20.30 -5.49 -22.50
C MET A 73 -20.58 -6.82 -23.19
N ARG A 74 -21.62 -7.53 -22.75
CA ARG A 74 -22.00 -8.82 -23.33
C ARG A 74 -22.98 -8.61 -24.49
N ASP A 75 -23.02 -9.54 -25.44
CA ASP A 75 -23.86 -9.41 -26.66
C ASP A 75 -25.37 -9.30 -26.37
N ASN A 76 -25.82 -9.84 -25.24
CA ASN A 76 -27.22 -9.81 -24.80
C ASN A 76 -27.44 -8.89 -23.57
N GLU A 77 -26.54 -7.96 -23.31
CA GLU A 77 -26.62 -7.01 -22.19
C GLU A 77 -26.96 -5.62 -22.70
N SER A 78 -27.97 -4.97 -22.10
CA SER A 78 -28.27 -3.58 -22.42
C SER A 78 -27.22 -2.64 -21.84
N LEU A 79 -27.03 -1.47 -22.45
CA LEU A 79 -26.08 -0.47 -21.94
C LEU A 79 -26.35 -0.08 -20.47
N ARG A 80 -27.63 -0.03 -20.07
CA ARG A 80 -28.04 0.27 -18.69
C ARG A 80 -27.57 -0.80 -17.71
N GLU A 81 -27.69 -2.08 -18.08
CA GLU A 81 -27.23 -3.20 -17.25
C GLU A 81 -25.72 -3.24 -17.17
N PHE A 82 -25.03 -2.97 -18.29
CA PHE A 82 -23.59 -2.84 -18.32
C PHE A 82 -23.09 -1.75 -17.37
N VAL A 83 -23.64 -0.52 -17.44
CA VAL A 83 -23.25 0.60 -16.56
C VAL A 83 -23.52 0.26 -15.09
N LYS A 84 -24.64 -0.40 -14.79
CA LYS A 84 -24.95 -0.85 -13.42
C LYS A 84 -23.91 -1.85 -12.90
N ARG A 85 -23.56 -2.86 -13.71
CA ARG A 85 -22.58 -3.89 -13.35
C ARG A 85 -21.16 -3.34 -13.25
N PHE A 86 -20.79 -2.45 -14.17
CA PHE A 86 -19.52 -1.72 -14.12
C PHE A 86 -19.41 -0.88 -12.85
N GLY A 87 -20.46 -0.10 -12.52
CA GLY A 87 -20.48 0.71 -11.30
C GLY A 87 -20.38 -0.12 -10.02
N GLN A 88 -21.01 -1.30 -9.97
CA GLN A 88 -20.87 -2.23 -8.85
C GLN A 88 -19.44 -2.76 -8.68
N ALA A 89 -18.72 -3.00 -9.78
CA ALA A 89 -17.34 -3.48 -9.74
C ALA A 89 -16.32 -2.37 -9.45
N VAL A 90 -16.63 -1.10 -9.74
CA VAL A 90 -15.78 0.06 -9.39
C VAL A 90 -15.81 0.36 -7.90
N LEU A 91 -16.94 0.09 -7.23
CA LEU A 91 -17.17 0.43 -5.81
C LEU A 91 -16.80 -0.69 -4.82
N GLN A 92 -16.26 -1.82 -5.31
CA GLN A 92 -15.70 -2.90 -4.48
C GLN A 92 -14.21 -2.67 -4.17
#